data_AF-A0A1C0A8N7-F1
#
_entry.id   AF-A0A1C0A8N7-F1
#
_cell.length_a   1.000
_cell.length_b   1.000
_cell.length_c   1.000
_cell.angle_alpha   90.00
_cell.angle_beta   90.00
_cell.angle_gamma   90.00
#
_symmetry.space_group_name_H-M   'P 1'
#
loop_
_entity.id
_entity.type
_entity.pdbx_description
1 polymer ?
#
loop_
_entity_poly.entity_id
_entity_poly.type
_entity_poly.pdbx_seq_one_letter_code
_entity_poly.pdbx_strand_id
1 'polypeptide(L)' 'MLSKDKLYEILEEIDGKGYKAYKGIENQIYDFNYFQLTIPHVQGDPFATPSKVFINIKQEEAKFPVWLFGKKIRIHAT' A
#
# COMPACT_ATOMS: atom_id res chain seq x y z
N MET A 1 1.05 11.76 -4.72
CA MET A 1 0.02 10.90 -4.12
C MET A 1 -1.18 10.91 -5.05
N LEU A 2 -1.67 9.74 -5.44
CA LEU A 2 -2.78 9.53 -6.37
C LEU A 2 -4.04 9.14 -5.60
N SER A 3 -5.23 9.29 -6.18
CA SER A 3 -6.46 8.77 -5.55
C SER A 3 -6.57 7.25 -5.71
N LYS A 4 -7.36 6.59 -4.86
CA LYS A 4 -7.74 5.17 -5.06
C LYS A 4 -8.36 4.90 -6.44
N ASP A 5 -9.14 5.85 -6.97
CA ASP A 5 -9.83 5.69 -8.25
C ASP A 5 -8.79 5.63 -9.38
N LYS A 6 -7.68 6.36 -9.25
CA LYS A 6 -6.59 6.28 -10.21
C LYS A 6 -5.93 4.90 -10.24
N LEU A 7 -5.82 4.23 -9.09
CA LEU A 7 -5.35 2.85 -9.05
C LEU A 7 -6.32 1.92 -9.79
N TYR A 8 -7.63 2.07 -9.58
CA TYR A 8 -8.63 1.25 -10.26
C TYR A 8 -8.60 1.43 -11.77
N GLU A 9 -8.54 2.67 -12.26
CA GLU A 9 -8.36 2.96 -13.69
C GLU A 9 -7.13 2.25 -14.27
N ILE A 10 -5.98 2.35 -13.59
CA ILE A 10 -4.74 1.71 -14.06
C ILE A 10 -4.90 0.18 -14.08
N LEU A 11 -5.54 -0.40 -13.07
CA LEU A 11 -5.77 -1.85 -13.00
C LEU A 11 -6.72 -2.32 -14.10
N GLU A 12 -7.80 -1.57 -14.39
CA GLU A 12 -8.68 -1.84 -15.52
C GLU A 12 -7.93 -1.74 -16.86
N GLU A 13 -7.06 -0.73 -17.02
CA GLU A 13 -6.22 -0.60 -18.20
C GLU A 13 -5.19 -1.72 -18.35
N ILE A 14 -4.75 -2.34 -17.26
CA ILE A 14 -3.80 -3.47 -17.27
C ILE A 14 -4.49 -4.76 -17.72
N ASP A 15 -5.81 -4.86 -17.60
CA ASP A 15 -6.55 -6.07 -17.99
C ASP A 15 -6.30 -6.42 -19.47
N GLY A 16 -6.02 -7.69 -19.73
CA GLY A 16 -5.61 -8.18 -21.05
C GLY A 16 -4.20 -7.78 -21.52
N LYS A 17 -3.43 -6.98 -20.76
CA LYS A 17 -2.02 -6.66 -21.06
C LYS A 17 -1.06 -7.68 -20.46
N GLY A 18 0.15 -7.74 -21.01
CA GLY A 18 1.22 -8.57 -20.45
C GLY A 18 1.62 -8.15 -19.04
N TYR A 19 2.11 -9.10 -18.24
CA TYR A 19 2.37 -8.93 -16.81
C TYR A 19 3.26 -7.72 -16.44
N LYS A 20 4.20 -7.35 -17.32
CA LYS A 20 5.06 -6.18 -17.12
C LYS A 20 4.27 -4.87 -16.97
N ALA A 21 3.02 -4.81 -17.41
CA ALA A 21 2.15 -3.65 -17.27
C ALA A 21 1.91 -3.25 -15.80
N TYR A 22 1.97 -4.20 -14.85
CA TYR A 22 1.90 -3.90 -13.42
C TYR A 22 3.07 -3.01 -12.93
N LYS A 23 4.17 -2.88 -13.67
CA LYS A 23 5.24 -1.92 -13.30
C LYS A 23 4.75 -0.46 -13.30
N GLY A 24 3.64 -0.16 -13.96
CA GLY A 24 3.02 1.17 -13.92
C GLY A 24 2.55 1.61 -12.53
N ILE A 25 2.27 0.67 -11.62
CA ILE A 25 1.85 0.99 -10.23
C ILE A 25 3.02 0.96 -9.23
N GLU A 26 4.24 0.63 -9.66
CA GLU A 26 5.43 0.61 -8.80
C GLU A 26 5.87 2.03 -8.39
N ASN A 27 6.38 2.16 -7.17
CA ASN A 27 6.77 3.42 -6.52
C ASN A 27 5.64 4.46 -6.36
N GLN A 28 4.38 4.05 -6.52
CA GLN A 28 3.23 4.93 -6.36
C GLN A 28 2.69 4.89 -4.92
N ILE A 29 2.09 6.00 -4.51
CA ILE A 29 1.38 6.17 -3.24
C ILE A 29 -0.06 6.59 -3.56
N TYR A 30 -1.03 5.83 -3.08
CA TYR A 30 -2.46 6.03 -3.29
C TYR A 30 -3.17 6.38 -1.99
N ASP A 31 -4.01 7.40 -2.04
CA ASP A 31 -4.86 7.82 -0.93
C ASP A 31 -6.21 7.09 -0.99
N PHE A 32 -6.48 6.31 0.07
CA PHE A 32 -7.75 5.62 0.30
C PHE A 32 -8.60 6.33 1.36
N ASN A 33 -8.31 7.60 1.64
CA ASN A 33 -8.89 8.47 2.67
C ASN A 33 -8.52 8.04 4.11
N TYR A 34 -8.82 6.79 4.46
CA TYR A 34 -8.55 6.24 5.81
C TYR A 34 -7.11 5.77 5.98
N PHE A 35 -6.46 5.42 4.86
CA PHE A 35 -5.09 4.97 4.84
C PHE A 35 -4.42 5.34 3.51
N GLN A 36 -3.10 5.26 3.48
CA GLN A 36 -2.30 5.40 2.28
C GLN A 36 -1.71 4.04 1.91
N LEU A 37 -1.86 3.66 0.65
CA LEU A 37 -1.25 2.46 0.06
C LEU A 37 -0.01 2.87 -0.72
N THR A 38 1.16 2.34 -0.33
CA THR A 38 2.40 2.50 -1.08
C THR A 38 2.79 1.16 -1.69
N ILE A 39 3.14 1.16 -2.97
CA ILE A 39 3.60 -0.05 -3.69
C ILE A 39 5.08 0.13 -4.04
N PRO A 40 6.01 -0.09 -3.10
CA PRO A 40 7.45 0.12 -3.33
C PRO A 40 8.03 -0.80 -4.41
N HIS A 41 7.51 -2.02 -4.52
CA HIS A 41 8.00 -2.98 -5.49
C HIS A 41 6.89 -3.83 -6.04
N VAL A 42 6.82 -3.90 -7.37
CA VAL A 42 5.95 -4.81 -8.10
C VAL A 42 6.80 -5.96 -8.61
N GLN A 43 6.33 -7.18 -8.35
CA GLN A 43 6.94 -8.42 -8.82
C GLN A 43 7.13 -8.43 -10.35
N GLY A 44 8.25 -9.00 -10.82
CA GLY A 44 8.62 -8.97 -12.24
C GLY A 44 7.83 -9.95 -13.13
N ASP A 45 7.38 -11.05 -12.54
CA ASP A 45 6.58 -12.11 -13.17
C ASP A 45 5.68 -12.80 -12.11
N PRO A 46 4.74 -13.68 -12.50
CA PRO A 46 3.84 -14.37 -11.56
C PRO A 46 4.51 -15.35 -10.58
N PHE A 47 5.75 -15.74 -10.84
CA PHE A 47 6.52 -16.73 -10.06
C PHE A 47 7.62 -16.09 -9.21
N ALA A 48 7.87 -14.80 -9.38
CA ALA A 48 8.79 -14.04 -8.56
C ALA A 48 8.27 -13.84 -7.12
N THR A 49 9.15 -13.33 -6.25
CA THR A 49 8.75 -12.86 -4.91
C THR A 49 7.57 -11.90 -5.03
N PRO A 50 6.54 -12.03 -4.17
CA PRO A 50 5.34 -11.20 -4.27
C PRO A 50 5.65 -9.72 -4.15
N SER A 51 4.78 -8.90 -4.75
CA SER A 51 4.82 -7.45 -4.61
C SER A 51 4.83 -7.04 -3.13
N LYS A 52 5.65 -6.06 -2.80
CA LYS A 52 5.65 -5.45 -1.47
C LYS A 52 4.67 -4.28 -1.47
N VAL A 53 3.90 -4.17 -0.39
CA VAL A 53 2.98 -3.05 -0.16
C VAL A 53 3.14 -2.56 1.27
N PHE A 54 2.96 -1.25 1.48
CA PHE A 54 2.86 -0.65 2.79
C PHE A 54 1.51 0.04 2.93
N ILE A 55 0.89 -0.14 4.10
CA ILE A 55 -0.31 0.58 4.50
C ILE A 55 0.09 1.52 5.63
N ASN A 56 -0.13 2.82 5.42
CA ASN A 56 0.06 3.82 6.45
C ASN A 56 -1.30 4.36 6.89
N ILE A 57 -1.60 4.23 8.18
CA ILE A 57 -2.85 4.68 8.78
C ILE A 57 -2.51 5.80 9.76
N LYS A 58 -3.21 6.93 9.66
CA LYS A 58 -3.03 8.01 10.64
C LYS A 58 -3.50 7.55 12.00
N GLN A 59 -2.82 8.01 13.05
CA GLN A 59 -3.15 7.64 14.44
C GLN A 59 -4.60 7.97 14.82
N GLU A 60 -5.15 9.07 14.29
CA GLU A 60 -6.55 9.49 14.48
C GLU A 60 -7.56 8.46 13.96
N GLU A 61 -7.24 7.80 12.84
CA GLU A 61 -8.06 6.76 12.23
C GLU A 61 -7.82 5.39 12.86
N ALA A 62 -6.57 5.08 13.23
CA ALA A 62 -6.17 3.80 13.80
C ALA A 62 -6.77 3.55 15.20
N LYS A 63 -7.09 4.63 15.93
CA LYS A 63 -7.70 4.60 17.28
C LYS A 63 -6.94 3.76 18.31
N PHE A 64 -5.67 3.43 18.06
CA PHE A 64 -4.83 2.79 19.06
C PHE A 64 -4.65 3.72 20.27
N PRO A 65 -4.81 3.22 21.50
CA PRO A 65 -4.59 4.06 22.68
C PRO A 65 -3.18 4.65 22.69
N VAL A 66 -3.08 5.98 22.87
CA VAL A 66 -1.80 6.72 22.80
C VAL A 66 -0.77 6.19 23.80
N TRP A 67 -1.21 5.65 24.95
CA TRP A 67 -0.34 5.10 25.98
C TRP A 67 0.43 3.83 25.55
N LEU A 68 0.03 3.19 24.45
CA LEU A 68 0.76 2.06 23.87
C LEU A 68 2.09 2.51 23.25
N PHE A 69 2.18 3.73 22.75
CA PHE A 69 3.39 4.27 22.11
C PHE A 69 4.41 4.81 23.13
N GLY A 70 4.06 4.90 24.42
CA GLY A 70 4.91 5.48 25.45
C GLY A 70 6.06 4.60 25.94
N LYS A 71 6.04 3.29 25.67
CA LYS A 71 7.14 2.37 26.04
C LYS A 71 7.45 1.42 24.88
N LYS A 72 8.74 1.24 24.57
CA LYS A 72 9.21 0.35 23.49
C LYS A 72 8.63 -1.08 23.58
N ILE A 73 8.50 -1.62 24.79
CA ILE A 73 7.91 -2.95 25.00
C ILE A 73 6.43 -3.04 24.61
N ARG A 74 5.67 -1.95 24.72
CA ARG A 74 4.23 -1.91 24.43
C ARG A 74 3.96 -1.77 22.92
N ILE A 75 4.83 -1.05 22.21
CA ILE A 75 4.76 -0.88 20.75
C ILE A 75 4.83 -2.24 20.03
N HIS A 76 5.64 -3.19 20.52
CA HIS A 76 5.76 -4.51 19.89
C HIS A 76 4.57 -5.44 20.16
N ALA A 77 3.73 -5.11 21.14
CA ALA A 77 2.55 -5.89 21.52
C ALA A 77 1.25 -5.30 20.95
N THR A 78 1.34 -4.19 20.21
CA THR A 78 0.22 -3.49 19.55
C THR A 78 0.14 -3.94 18.10
#